data_AF-A0A1Q7IP99-F1
#
_entry.id   AF-A0A1Q7IP99-F1
#
_cell.length_a   1.000
_cell.length_b   1.000
_cell.length_c   1.000
_cell.angle_alpha   90.00
_cell.angle_beta   90.00
_cell.angle_gamma   90.00
#
_symmetry.space_group_name_H-M   'P 1'
#
loop_
_entity.id
_entity.type
_entity.pdbx_description
1 polymer ?
#
loop_
_entity_poly.entity_id
_entity_poly.type
_entity_poly.pdbx_seq_one_letter_code
_entity_poly.pdbx_strand_id
1 'polypeptide(L)'
;MLLGLAFSAANDLPAAEKALRQAQQLGSEKDLVEASIGMLRIQARRLSEAEVILRTVLLRDPLLSGALYNLACVRALRGDVAEAAALIRMSWHAGFKDPDQLRSDPMLAPVRAHPGLIDDLIASPIRHCGTY
;
A
#
# COMPACT_ATOMS: atom_id res chain seq x y z
N MET A 1 -15.60 5.93 5.62
CA MET A 1 -15.96 4.49 5.55
C MET A 1 -15.99 3.90 4.14
N LEU A 2 -16.20 4.68 3.07
CA LEU A 2 -16.28 4.12 1.70
C LEU A 2 -14.96 3.52 1.17
N LEU A 3 -13.80 4.05 1.58
CA LEU A 3 -12.49 3.47 1.21
C LEU A 3 -12.30 2.06 1.78
N GLY A 4 -12.73 1.81 3.03
CA GLY A 4 -12.66 0.47 3.64
C GLY A 4 -13.55 -0.56 2.94
N LEU A 5 -14.71 -0.13 2.42
CA LEU A 5 -15.59 -0.98 1.61
C LEU A 5 -14.99 -1.31 0.23
N ALA A 6 -14.27 -0.36 -0.39
CA ALA A 6 -13.54 -0.61 -1.63
C ALA A 6 -12.41 -1.64 -1.46
N PHE A 7 -11.73 -1.63 -0.31
CA PHE A 7 -10.74 -2.65 0.05
C PHE A 7 -11.38 -4.02 0.31
N SER A 8 -12.54 -4.07 0.98
CA SER A 8 -13.25 -5.33 1.22
C SER A 8 -13.84 -5.93 -0.05
N ALA A 9 -14.06 -5.12 -1.09
CA ALA A 9 -14.47 -5.53 -2.43
C ALA A 9 -13.29 -5.91 -3.33
N ALA A 10 -12.09 -6.16 -2.80
CA ALA A 10 -10.91 -6.60 -3.55
C ALA A 10 -11.13 -7.87 -4.42
N ASN A 11 -12.19 -8.65 -4.15
CA ASN A 11 -12.56 -9.80 -4.97
C ASN A 11 -13.45 -9.43 -6.19
N ASP A 12 -13.97 -8.20 -6.25
CA ASP A 12 -14.79 -7.64 -7.31
C ASP A 12 -14.19 -6.29 -7.77
N LEU A 13 -13.20 -6.38 -8.66
CA LEU A 13 -12.50 -5.24 -9.26
C LEU A 13 -13.48 -4.18 -9.85
N PRO A 14 -14.56 -4.57 -10.57
CA PRO A 14 -15.60 -3.62 -11.01
C PRO A 14 -16.27 -2.83 -9.88
N ALA A 15 -16.64 -3.50 -8.78
CA ALA A 15 -17.30 -2.85 -7.64
C ALA A 15 -16.34 -1.90 -6.92
N ALA A 16 -15.08 -2.30 -6.73
CA ALA A 16 -14.06 -1.46 -6.12
C ALA A 16 -13.77 -0.20 -6.95
N GLU A 17 -13.70 -0.32 -8.29
CA GLU A 17 -13.51 0.84 -9.18
C GLU A 17 -14.70 1.82 -9.11
N LYS A 18 -15.93 1.30 -9.02
CA LYS A 18 -17.13 2.13 -8.83
C LYS A 18 -17.11 2.88 -7.50
N ALA A 19 -16.72 2.22 -6.41
CA ALA A 19 -16.60 2.84 -5.09
C ALA A 19 -15.53 3.94 -5.07
N LEU A 20 -14.40 3.73 -5.76
CA LEU A 20 -13.33 4.72 -5.89
C LEU A 20 -13.75 5.93 -6.74
N ARG A 21 -14.49 5.72 -7.84
CA ARG A 21 -15.07 6.84 -8.61
C ARG A 21 -16.05 7.66 -7.76
N GLN A 22 -16.85 7.02 -6.92
CA GLN A 22 -17.74 7.73 -6.00
C GLN A 22 -16.94 8.51 -4.95
N ALA A 23 -15.89 7.92 -4.37
CA ALA A 23 -15.01 8.62 -3.44
C ALA A 23 -14.37 9.87 -4.06
N GLN A 24 -13.95 9.78 -5.32
CA GLN A 24 -13.42 10.91 -6.09
C GLN A 24 -14.47 12.02 -6.29
N GLN A 25 -15.71 11.66 -6.61
CA GLN A 25 -16.81 12.62 -6.76
C GLN A 25 -17.21 13.31 -5.45
N LEU A 26 -17.00 12.63 -4.32
CA LEU A 26 -17.29 13.15 -2.98
C LEU A 26 -16.15 14.03 -2.43
N GLY A 27 -15.12 14.34 -3.23
CA GLY A 27 -14.01 15.20 -2.82
C GLY A 27 -12.97 14.52 -1.95
N SER A 28 -12.91 13.18 -1.94
CA SER A 28 -11.79 12.46 -1.32
C SER A 28 -10.49 12.85 -2.02
N GLU A 29 -9.38 12.93 -1.27
CA GLU A 29 -8.09 13.33 -1.85
C GLU A 29 -7.75 12.44 -3.04
N LYS A 30 -7.51 13.10 -4.18
CA LYS A 30 -7.27 12.45 -5.47
C LYS A 30 -6.13 11.43 -5.37
N ASP A 31 -5.06 11.79 -4.65
CA ASP A 31 -3.87 10.96 -4.46
C ASP A 31 -4.16 9.68 -3.65
N LEU A 32 -5.03 9.76 -2.63
CA LEU A 32 -5.48 8.57 -1.88
C LEU A 32 -6.30 7.63 -2.78
N VAL A 33 -7.19 8.19 -3.60
CA VAL A 33 -8.00 7.39 -4.54
C VAL A 33 -7.11 6.72 -5.58
N GLU A 34 -6.15 7.44 -6.17
CA GLU A 34 -5.21 6.88 -7.15
C GLU A 34 -4.28 5.84 -6.54
N ALA A 35 -3.86 6.01 -5.28
CA ALA A 35 -3.12 4.97 -4.56
C ALA A 35 -3.95 3.68 -4.41
N SER A 36 -5.24 3.79 -4.07
CA SER A 36 -6.16 2.65 -4.02
C SER A 36 -6.39 2.00 -5.39
N ILE A 37 -6.47 2.78 -6.47
CA ILE A 37 -6.51 2.24 -7.84
C ILE A 37 -5.23 1.46 -8.12
N GLY A 38 -4.07 1.99 -7.72
CA GLY A 38 -2.79 1.30 -7.78
C GLY A 38 -2.87 -0.09 -7.17
N MET A 39 -3.38 -0.22 -5.95
CA MET A 39 -3.57 -1.52 -5.29
C MET A 39 -4.44 -2.50 -6.09
N LEU A 40 -5.57 -2.04 -6.65
CA LEU A 40 -6.43 -2.88 -7.48
C LEU A 40 -5.70 -3.39 -8.73
N ARG A 41 -4.82 -2.56 -9.32
CA ARG A 41 -3.98 -2.97 -10.46
C ARG A 41 -2.95 -4.02 -10.06
N ILE A 42 -2.40 -3.94 -8.85
CA ILE A 42 -1.50 -4.97 -8.31
C ILE A 42 -2.24 -6.30 -8.18
N GLN A 43 -3.45 -6.29 -7.61
CA GLN A 43 -4.30 -7.48 -7.47
C GLN A 43 -4.67 -8.07 -8.84
N ALA A 44 -4.94 -7.23 -9.83
CA ALA A 44 -5.15 -7.63 -11.21
C ALA A 44 -3.88 -8.12 -11.94
N ARG A 45 -2.74 -8.24 -11.25
CA ARG A 45 -1.41 -8.60 -11.80
C ARG A 45 -0.89 -7.62 -12.87
N ARG A 46 -1.48 -6.42 -12.97
CA ARG A 46 -1.10 -5.33 -13.89
C ARG A 46 -0.05 -4.43 -13.24
N LEU A 47 1.11 -5.02 -12.90
CA LEU A 47 2.15 -4.38 -12.10
C LEU A 47 2.73 -3.12 -12.76
N SER A 48 2.88 -3.10 -14.08
CA SER A 48 3.41 -1.95 -14.82
C SER A 48 2.48 -0.73 -14.74
N GLU A 49 1.18 -0.94 -14.82
CA GLU A 49 0.20 0.14 -14.69
C GLU A 49 0.13 0.65 -13.24
N ALA A 50 0.16 -0.27 -12.28
CA ALA A 50 0.21 0.08 -10.86
C ALA A 50 1.41 0.99 -10.57
N GLU A 51 2.60 0.62 -11.06
CA GLU A 51 3.81 1.43 -10.86
C GLU A 51 3.66 2.84 -11.40
N VAL A 52 3.17 3.00 -12.64
CA VAL A 52 3.02 4.33 -13.26
C VAL A 52 2.11 5.21 -12.40
N ILE A 53 0.95 4.69 -12.00
CA ILE A 53 -0.02 5.42 -11.17
C ILE A 53 0.60 5.82 -9.84
N LEU A 54 1.22 4.86 -9.14
CA LEU A 54 1.82 5.09 -7.83
C LEU A 54 2.98 6.10 -7.90
N ARG A 55 3.81 6.06 -8.95
CA ARG A 55 4.87 7.05 -9.14
C ARG A 55 4.30 8.43 -9.40
N THR A 56 3.23 8.57 -10.19
CA THR A 56 2.57 9.87 -10.37
C THR A 56 1.96 10.42 -9.09
N VAL A 57 1.42 9.55 -8.23
CA VAL A 57 0.92 9.95 -6.90
C VAL A 57 2.08 10.44 -6.03
N LEU A 58 3.17 9.67 -5.96
CA LEU A 58 4.35 10.02 -5.15
C LEU A 58 5.09 11.26 -5.66
N LEU A 59 4.92 11.65 -6.93
CA LEU A 59 5.43 12.93 -7.43
C LEU A 59 4.66 14.13 -6.86
N ARG A 60 3.38 13.95 -6.49
CA ARG A 60 2.53 15.00 -5.91
C ARG A 60 2.57 14.98 -4.39
N ASP A 61 2.46 13.81 -3.80
CA ASP A 61 2.66 13.58 -2.37
C ASP A 61 3.72 12.48 -2.14
N PRO A 62 5.00 12.87 -1.97
CA PRO A 62 6.10 11.94 -1.71
C PRO A 62 6.00 11.19 -0.39
N LEU A 63 5.17 11.68 0.54
CA LEU A 63 4.99 11.11 1.87
C LEU A 63 3.67 10.37 2.00
N LEU A 64 2.98 10.10 0.89
CA LEU A 64 1.77 9.29 0.93
C LEU A 64 2.11 7.85 1.26
N SER A 65 1.98 7.51 2.54
CA SER A 65 2.39 6.22 3.10
C SER A 65 1.71 5.03 2.39
N GLY A 66 0.45 5.17 2.00
CA GLY A 66 -0.28 4.17 1.21
C GLY A 66 0.28 3.96 -0.19
N ALA A 67 0.71 5.02 -0.90
CA ALA A 67 1.34 4.86 -2.21
C ALA A 67 2.75 4.27 -2.14
N LEU A 68 3.53 4.65 -1.12
CA LEU A 68 4.84 4.05 -0.83
C LEU A 68 4.71 2.54 -0.55
N TYR A 69 3.72 2.15 0.26
CA TYR A 69 3.42 0.75 0.56
C TYR A 69 3.02 -0.03 -0.69
N ASN A 70 2.09 0.50 -1.49
CA ASN A 70 1.63 -0.16 -2.70
C ASN A 70 2.78 -0.32 -3.72
N LEU A 71 3.68 0.67 -3.82
CA LEU A 71 4.85 0.57 -4.70
C LEU A 71 5.83 -0.48 -4.18
N ALA A 72 5.98 -0.61 -2.87
CA ALA A 72 6.77 -1.69 -2.27
C ALA A 72 6.21 -3.07 -2.64
N CYS A 73 4.89 -3.25 -2.61
CA CYS A 73 4.24 -4.48 -3.06
C CYS A 73 4.53 -4.76 -4.55
N VAL A 74 4.51 -3.75 -5.42
CA VAL A 74 4.90 -3.91 -6.83
C VAL A 74 6.33 -4.42 -6.96
N ARG A 75 7.28 -3.81 -6.24
CA ARG A 75 8.70 -4.22 -6.25
C ARG A 75 8.89 -5.63 -5.70
N ALA A 76 8.24 -5.96 -4.60
CA ALA A 76 8.29 -7.29 -4.00
C ALA A 76 7.81 -8.37 -4.98
N LEU A 77 6.70 -8.13 -5.68
CA LEU A 77 6.14 -9.06 -6.66
C LEU A 77 6.98 -9.19 -7.93
N ARG A 78 7.84 -8.21 -8.23
CA ARG A 78 8.83 -8.28 -9.32
C ARG A 78 10.13 -8.97 -8.92
N GLY A 79 10.33 -9.23 -7.62
CA GLY A 79 11.56 -9.82 -7.09
C GLY A 79 12.57 -8.80 -6.58
N ASP A 80 12.29 -7.50 -6.68
CA ASP A 80 13.17 -6.41 -6.24
C ASP A 80 13.03 -6.18 -4.72
N VAL A 81 13.36 -7.22 -3.92
CA VAL A 81 13.11 -7.24 -2.47
C VAL A 81 13.84 -6.15 -1.69
N ALA A 82 15.04 -5.73 -2.14
CA ALA A 82 15.80 -4.67 -1.51
C ALA A 82 15.13 -3.29 -1.68
N GLU A 83 14.63 -2.99 -2.88
CA GLU A 83 13.90 -1.75 -3.15
C GLU A 83 12.55 -1.75 -2.43
N ALA A 84 11.87 -2.90 -2.41
CA ALA A 84 10.63 -3.07 -1.64
C ALA A 84 10.83 -2.76 -0.16
N ALA A 85 11.89 -3.29 0.46
CA ALA A 85 12.21 -3.03 1.86
C ALA A 85 12.48 -1.55 2.15
N ALA A 86 13.22 -0.88 1.26
CA ALA A 86 13.47 0.57 1.38
C ALA A 86 12.16 1.36 1.33
N LEU A 87 11.26 1.03 0.41
CA LEU A 87 9.95 1.67 0.29
C LEU A 87 9.04 1.40 1.50
N ILE A 88 9.07 0.19 2.07
CA ILE A 88 8.34 -0.14 3.31
C ILE A 88 8.84 0.74 4.45
N ARG A 89 10.15 0.90 4.61
CA ARG A 89 10.73 1.79 5.62
C ARG A 89 10.28 3.24 5.42
N MET A 90 10.29 3.74 4.19
CA MET A 90 9.80 5.07 3.88
C MET A 90 8.31 5.21 4.25
N SER A 91 7.48 4.25 3.87
CA SER A 91 6.06 4.20 4.22
C SER A 91 5.85 4.22 5.73
N TRP A 92 6.67 3.46 6.47
CA TRP A 92 6.65 3.42 7.93
C TRP A 92 6.97 4.77 8.57
N HIS A 93 8.03 5.43 8.10
CA HIS A 93 8.38 6.78 8.54
C HIS A 93 7.33 7.83 8.17
N ALA A 94 6.66 7.65 7.04
CA ALA A 94 5.56 8.49 6.58
C ALA A 94 4.24 8.27 7.36
N GLY A 95 4.15 7.25 8.21
CA GLY A 95 3.03 7.05 9.13
C GLY A 95 2.32 5.69 9.03
N PHE A 96 2.70 4.82 8.08
CA PHE A 96 2.18 3.46 8.01
C PHE A 96 2.81 2.58 9.10
N LYS A 97 2.21 2.56 10.29
CA LYS A 97 2.73 1.87 11.47
C LYS A 97 1.90 0.64 11.81
N ASP A 98 1.80 -0.28 10.86
CA ASP A 98 1.08 -1.54 11.02
C ASP A 98 2.00 -2.74 10.84
N PRO A 99 2.65 -3.21 11.93
CA PRO A 99 3.55 -4.35 11.88
C PRO A 99 2.81 -5.67 11.62
N ASP A 100 1.53 -5.77 11.97
CA ASP A 100 0.72 -6.98 11.75
C ASP A 100 0.39 -7.16 10.27
N GLN A 101 0.07 -6.06 9.57
CA GLN A 101 -0.07 -6.04 8.12
C GLN A 101 1.24 -6.47 7.46
N LEU A 102 2.40 -5.92 7.87
CA LEU A 102 3.71 -6.34 7.33
C LEU A 102 3.98 -7.84 7.54
N ARG A 103 3.57 -8.38 8.69
CA ARG A 103 3.76 -9.80 9.03
C ARG A 103 2.84 -10.72 8.24
N SER A 104 1.65 -10.28 7.87
CA SER A 104 0.60 -11.13 7.32
C SER A 104 0.42 -10.96 5.82
N ASP A 105 0.83 -9.83 5.24
CA ASP A 105 0.59 -9.52 3.84
C ASP A 105 1.29 -10.54 2.92
N PRO A 106 0.53 -11.27 2.08
CA PRO A 106 1.09 -12.25 1.16
C PRO A 106 1.96 -11.60 0.08
N MET A 107 1.70 -10.34 -0.31
CA MET A 107 2.48 -9.61 -1.31
C MET A 107 3.91 -9.33 -0.82
N LEU A 108 4.09 -9.25 0.50
CA LEU A 108 5.38 -9.04 1.14
C LEU A 108 6.07 -10.34 1.54
N ALA A 109 5.49 -11.51 1.22
CA ALA A 109 6.15 -12.79 1.47
C ALA A 109 7.58 -12.88 0.89
N PRO A 110 7.88 -12.36 -0.33
CA PRO A 110 9.25 -12.36 -0.86
C PRO A 110 10.21 -11.51 -0.02
N VAL A 111 9.74 -10.39 0.55
CA VAL A 111 10.56 -9.51 1.40
C VAL A 111 10.81 -10.16 2.75
N ARG A 112 9.78 -10.76 3.36
CA ARG A 112 9.89 -11.52 4.62
C ARG A 112 10.78 -12.75 4.51
N ALA A 113 10.91 -13.35 3.32
CA ALA A 113 11.82 -14.45 3.09
C ALA A 113 13.30 -14.04 3.18
N HIS A 114 13.60 -12.73 3.17
CA HIS A 114 14.95 -12.19 3.27
C HIS A 114 15.16 -11.55 4.66
N PRO A 115 15.86 -12.23 5.58
CA PRO A 115 16.12 -11.69 6.90
C PRO A 115 17.00 -10.44 6.82
N GLY A 116 16.78 -9.50 7.74
CA GLY A 116 17.49 -8.23 7.91
C GLY A 116 16.86 -7.04 7.18
N LEU A 117 15.84 -7.24 6.33
CA LEU A 117 15.27 -6.15 5.55
C LEU A 117 14.25 -5.31 6.34
N ILE A 118 13.25 -5.98 6.92
CA ILE A 118 12.12 -5.36 7.62
C ILE A 118 11.81 -6.01 8.99
N ASP A 119 12.71 -6.85 9.50
CA ASP A 119 12.49 -7.59 10.75
C ASP A 119 12.29 -6.68 11.95
N ASP A 120 13.03 -5.56 12.01
CA ASP A 120 12.88 -4.51 13.01
C ASP A 120 11.49 -3.87 12.96
N LEU A 121 10.93 -3.68 11.76
CA LEU A 121 9.59 -3.13 11.60
C LEU A 121 8.53 -4.14 12.03
N ILE A 122 8.67 -5.41 11.65
CA ILE A 122 7.74 -6.49 12.02
C ILE A 122 7.77 -6.77 13.52
N ALA A 123 8.93 -6.63 14.17
CA ALA A 123 9.11 -6.78 15.61
C ALA A 123 8.67 -5.54 16.40
N SER A 124 8.38 -4.42 15.74
CA SER A 124 7.96 -3.20 16.42
C SER A 124 6.63 -3.45 17.16
N PRO A 125 6.55 -3.13 18.46
CA PRO A 125 5.29 -3.24 19.18
C PRO A 125 4.27 -2.26 18.59
N ILE A 126 3.03 -2.72 18.46
CA ILE A 126 1.91 -1.86 18.07
C ILE A 126 1.76 -0.85 19.21
N ARG A 127 2.16 0.38 18.96
CA ARG A 127 1.79 1.48 19.86
C ARG A 127 0.34 1.80 19.56
N HIS A 128 -0.58 1.07 20.20
CA HIS A 128 -1.90 1.62 20.43
C HIS A 128 -1.67 2.87 21.28
N CYS A 129 -1.70 4.04 20.64
CA CYS A 129 -2.00 5.28 21.35
C CYS A 129 -3.42 5.13 21.90
N GLY A 130 -3.54 4.43 23.02
CA GLY A 130 -4.67 4.55 23.92
C GLY A 130 -4.64 5.98 24.42
N THR A 131 -5.47 6.82 23.83
CA THR A 131 -5.86 8.10 24.41
C THR A 131 -6.58 7.78 25.72
N TYR A 132 -5.93 8.09 26.85
CA TYR A 132 -6.56 8.25 28.15
C TYR A 132 -7.50 9.47 28.14
#